data_AF-A0A2U1WTW9-F1
#
_entry.id   AF-A0A2U1WTW9-F1
#
_cell.length_a   1.000
_cell.length_b   1.000
_cell.length_c   1.000
_cell.angle_alpha   90.00
_cell.angle_beta   90.00
_cell.angle_gamma   90.00
#
_symmetry.space_group_name_H-M   'P 1'
#
loop_
_entity.id
_entity.type
_entity.pdbx_description
1 polymer ?
#
loop_
_entity_poly.entity_id
_entity_poly.type
_entity_poly.pdbx_seq_one_letter_code
_entity_poly.pdbx_strand_id
1 'polypeptide(L)' 'MSLSKRCVETLLDLAEIKLSCLEITDREDAREKELLERCIQELRAEATGQDGRTLSFQAPKRRGRRPKHLQYHELHAA' A
#
# COMPACT_ATOMS: atom_id res chain seq x y z
N MET A 1 12.22 11.59 10.75
CA MET A 1 10.80 12.00 10.80
C MET A 1 10.02 10.86 11.43
N SER A 2 9.57 11.02 12.67
CA SER A 2 8.68 10.07 13.34
C SER A 2 7.24 10.48 13.09
N LEU A 3 6.38 9.56 12.65
CA LEU A 3 4.94 9.81 12.54
C LEU A 3 4.32 9.81 13.95
N SER A 4 3.28 10.62 14.16
CA SER A 4 2.51 10.53 15.41
C SER A 4 1.74 9.21 15.45
N LYS A 5 1.46 8.67 16.65
CA LYS A 5 0.66 7.44 16.82
C LYS A 5 -0.68 7.51 16.07
N ARG A 6 -1.37 8.65 16.18
CA ARG A 6 -2.65 8.89 15.48
C ARG A 6 -2.50 8.86 13.96
N CYS A 7 -1.38 9.37 13.43
CA CYS A 7 -1.09 9.28 12.00
C CYS A 7 -0.87 7.82 11.57
N VAL A 8 -0.15 7.02 12.36
CA VAL A 8 0.07 5.59 12.07
C VAL A 8 -1.24 4.82 12.07
N GLU A 9 -2.09 5.02 13.08
CA GLU A 9 -3.43 4.42 13.15
C GLU A 9 -4.28 4.79 11.93
N THR A 10 -4.30 6.08 11.55
CA THR A 10 -5.05 6.54 10.37
C THR A 10 -4.53 5.89 9.08
N LEU A 11 -3.21 5.74 8.94
CA LEU A 11 -2.62 5.08 7.77
C LEU A 11 -2.90 3.58 7.73
N LEU A 12 -2.98 2.92 8.89
CA LEU A 12 -3.40 1.52 9.00
C LEU A 12 -4.83 1.36 8.48
N ASP A 13 -5.76 2.18 8.98
CA ASP A 13 -7.16 2.14 8.54
C ASP A 13 -7.28 2.31 7.02
N LEU A 14 -6.58 3.30 6.44
CA LEU A 14 -6.60 3.56 5.01
C LEU A 14 -6.03 2.38 4.19
N ALA A 15 -4.94 1.77 4.66
CA ALA A 15 -4.33 0.63 3.99
C ALA A 15 -5.22 -0.63 4.06
N GLU A 16 -5.84 -0.89 5.22
CA GLU A 16 -6.76 -2.00 5.43
C GLU A 16 -8.05 -1.84 4.60
N ILE A 17 -8.62 -0.62 4.56
CA ILE A 17 -9.77 -0.31 3.68
C ILE A 17 -9.39 -0.58 2.22
N LYS A 18 -8.25 -0.06 1.76
CA LYS A 18 -7.84 -0.23 0.37
C LYS A 18 -7.60 -1.71 0.01
N LEU A 19 -6.99 -2.47 0.92
CA LEU A 19 -6.78 -3.91 0.75
C LEU A 19 -8.10 -4.67 0.69
N SER A 20 -9.10 -4.27 1.48
CA SER A 20 -10.43 -4.88 1.49
C SER A 20 -11.20 -4.68 0.18
N CYS A 21 -10.95 -3.57 -0.51
CA CYS A 21 -11.56 -3.25 -1.80
C CYS A 21 -10.77 -3.75 -3.01
N LEU A 22 -9.59 -4.35 -2.81
CA LEU A 22 -8.71 -4.75 -3.91
C LEU A 22 -9.15 -6.10 -4.49
N GLU A 23 -9.64 -6.08 -5.74
CA GLU A 23 -9.88 -7.27 -6.53
C GLU A 23 -8.63 -7.64 -7.33
N ILE A 24 -8.21 -8.90 -7.26
CA ILE A 24 -7.03 -9.38 -8.00
C ILE A 24 -7.48 -9.86 -9.38
N THR A 25 -7.27 -9.03 -10.40
CA THR A 25 -7.60 -9.36 -11.80
C THR A 25 -6.37 -9.64 -12.64
N ASP A 26 -5.23 -9.07 -12.26
CA ASP A 26 -3.97 -9.20 -12.98
C ASP A 26 -2.76 -9.29 -12.05
N ARG A 27 -1.57 -9.43 -12.65
CA ARG A 27 -0.29 -9.46 -11.91
C ARG A 27 0.05 -8.12 -11.27
N GLU A 28 -0.55 -7.01 -11.70
CA GLU A 28 -0.35 -5.70 -11.09
C GLU A 28 -1.11 -5.61 -9.77
N ASP A 29 -2.37 -6.07 -9.73
CA ASP A 29 -3.18 -6.14 -8.52
C ASP A 29 -2.54 -7.04 -7.47
N ALA A 30 -2.00 -8.19 -7.88
CA ALA A 30 -1.26 -9.08 -6.98
C ALA A 30 -0.06 -8.38 -6.33
N ARG A 31 0.68 -7.55 -7.08
CA ARG A 31 1.80 -6.76 -6.53
C ARG A 31 1.31 -5.64 -5.62
N GLU A 32 0.19 -5.00 -5.95
CA GLU A 32 -0.40 -3.96 -5.12
C GLU A 32 -0.88 -4.52 -3.77
N LYS A 33 -1.47 -5.72 -3.79
CA LYS A 33 -1.83 -6.46 -2.58
C LYS A 33 -0.61 -6.68 -1.67
N GLU A 34 0.46 -7.28 -2.20
CA GLU A 34 1.70 -7.54 -1.46
C GLU A 34 2.30 -6.25 -0.85
N LEU A 35 2.20 -5.14 -1.59
CA LEU A 35 2.68 -3.84 -1.14
C LEU A 35 1.83 -3.25 -0.01
N LEU A 36 0.51 -3.42 -0.05
CA LEU A 36 -0.40 -2.99 1.02
C LEU A 36 -0.23 -3.84 2.27
N GLU A 37 -0.09 -5.15 2.14
CA GLU A 37 0.19 -6.06 3.25
C GLU A 37 1.50 -5.69 3.95
N ARG A 38 2.55 -5.39 3.17
CA ARG A 38 3.82 -4.88 3.71
C ARG A 38 3.65 -3.53 4.41
N CYS A 39 2.92 -2.59 3.81
CA CYS A 39 2.65 -1.29 4.42
C CYS A 39 2.00 -1.45 5.79
N ILE A 40 1.02 -2.36 5.92
CA ILE A 40 0.36 -2.67 7.19
C ILE A 40 1.37 -3.25 8.21
N GLN A 41 2.25 -4.15 7.79
CA GLN A 41 3.28 -4.72 8.67
C GLN A 41 4.26 -3.65 9.18
N GLU A 42 4.74 -2.77 8.30
CA GLU A 42 5.62 -1.66 8.66
C GLU A 42 4.92 -0.70 9.63
N LEU A 43 3.67 -0.33 9.36
CA LEU A 43 2.90 0.57 10.23
C LEU A 43 2.58 -0.06 11.59
N ARG A 44 2.32 -1.37 11.65
CA ARG A 44 2.13 -2.08 12.93
C ARG A 44 3.41 -2.09 13.76
N ALA A 45 4.57 -2.28 13.14
CA ALA A 45 5.86 -2.20 13.80
C ALA A 45 6.07 -0.79 14.41
N GLU A 46 5.84 0.26 13.61
CA GLU A 46 5.91 1.65 14.07
C GLU A 46 4.93 1.95 15.21
N ALA A 47 3.71 1.40 15.16
CA ALA A 47 2.72 1.54 16.23
C ALA A 47 3.18 0.92 17.58
N THR A 48 4.04 -0.09 17.52
CA THR A 48 4.65 -0.74 18.70
C THR A 48 6.00 -0.13 19.10
N GLY A 49 6.46 0.92 18.41
CA GLY A 49 7.74 1.58 18.68
C GLY A 49 8.96 0.88 18.06
N GLN A 50 8.75 -0.03 17.11
CA GLN A 50 9.79 -0.68 16.33
C GLN A 50 10.00 0.06 14.99
N ASP A 51 11.22 0.06 14.45
CA ASP A 51 11.49 0.65 13.13
C ASP A 51 11.03 -0.30 12.02
N GLY A 52 9.93 0.06 11.34
CA GLY A 52 9.34 -0.73 10.27
C GLY A 52 10.28 -0.94 9.08
N ARG A 53 11.31 -0.10 8.91
CA ARG A 53 12.31 -0.20 7.82
C ARG A 53 13.28 -1.34 8.00
N THR A 54 13.51 -1.76 9.25
CA THR A 54 14.49 -2.79 9.60
C THR A 54 13.93 -4.20 9.34
N LEU A 55 12.62 -4.31 9.19
CA LEU A 55 11.96 -5.57 8.89
C LEU A 55 12.22 -5.93 7.41
N SER A 56 12.92 -7.04 7.20
CA SER A 56 13.27 -7.56 5.89
C SER A 56 12.05 -8.17 5.19
N PHE A 57 11.25 -7.34 4.55
CA PHE A 57 10.16 -7.80 3.70
C PHE A 57 10.63 -7.87 2.24
N GLN A 58 10.45 -9.02 1.58
CA GLN A 58 10.56 -9.08 0.12
C GLN A 58 9.46 -8.22 -0.50
N ALA A 59 9.78 -6.97 -0.90
CA ALA A 59 8.81 -6.18 -1.66
C ALA A 59 8.88 -6.54 -3.15
N PRO A 60 7.73 -6.68 -3.83
CA PRO A 60 7.71 -6.66 -5.28
C PRO A 60 8.26 -5.32 -5.79
N LYS A 61 8.99 -5.37 -6.92
CA LYS A 61 9.54 -4.17 -7.55
C LYS A 61 8.40 -3.18 -7.85
N ARG A 62 8.35 -2.06 -7.12
CA ARG A 62 7.51 -0.89 -7.42
C ARG A 62 7.93 -0.32 -8.77
N ARG A 63 7.46 -0.88 -9.88
CA ARG A 63 7.51 -0.17 -11.16
C ARG A 63 6.44 0.90 -11.10
N GLY A 64 6.87 2.16 -11.04
CA GLY A 64 5.97 3.31 -10.98
C GLY A 64 4.98 3.24 -12.13
N ARG A 65 3.71 3.02 -11.83
CA ARG A 65 2.63 3.20 -12.80
C ARG A 65 1.47 3.95 -12.17
N ARG A 66 0.87 4.83 -12.98
CA ARG A 66 -0.29 5.66 -12.64
C ARG A 66 -1.45 4.76 -12.19
N PRO A 67 -2.18 5.14 -11.13
CA PRO A 67 -3.36 4.44 -10.63
C PRO A 67 -4.35 4.06 -11.74
N LYS A 68 -5.02 2.90 -11.63
CA LYS A 68 -5.97 2.42 -12.67
C LYS A 68 -7.06 3.44 -13.02
N HIS A 69 -7.60 4.19 -12.05
CA HIS A 69 -8.56 5.28 -12.29
C HIS A 69 -8.02 6.42 -13.16
N LEU A 70 -6.69 6.61 -13.20
CA LEU A 70 -6.01 7.55 -14.10
C LEU A 70 -5.71 6.93 -15.48
N GLN A 71 -5.77 5.60 -15.63
CA GLN A 71 -5.65 4.92 -16.93
C GLN A 71 -6.97 4.94 -17.71
N TYR A 72 -8.12 4.85 -17.03
CA TYR A 72 -9.44 4.90 -17.69
C TYR A 72 -9.77 6.27 -18.32
N HIS A 73 -9.11 7.34 -17.88
CA HIS A 73 -9.29 8.68 -18.47
C HIS A 73 -8.80 8.77 -19.93
N GLU A 74 -7.93 7.85 -20.37
CA GLU A 74 -7.39 7.82 -21.73
C GLU A 74 -8.26 7.01 -22.70
N LEU A 75 -9.24 6.22 -22.21
CA LEU A 75 -10.12 5.40 -23.05
C LEU A 75 -11.32 6.17 -23.65
N HIS A 76 -11.64 7.35 -23.11
CA HIS A 76 -12.76 8.20 -23.58
C HIS A 76 -12.30 9.48 -24.31
N ALA A 77 -11.02 9.56 -24.68
CA ALA A 77 -10.44 10.70 -25.39
C ALA A 77 -10.30 10.48 -26.91
N ALA A 78 -11.08 9.56 -27.48
CA ALA A 78 -11.14 9.27 -28.93
C ALA A 78 -12.41 9.85 -29.56
#